data_AF-A0A8B7WM67-F1
#
_entry.id   AF-A0A8B7WM67-F1
#
_cell.length_a   1.000
_cell.length_b   1.000
_cell.length_c   1.000
_cell.angle_alpha   90.00
_cell.angle_beta   90.00
_cell.angle_gamma   90.00
#
_symmetry.space_group_name_H-M   'P 1'
#
loop_
_entity.id
_entity.type
_entity.pdbx_description
1 polymer ?
#
loop_
_entity_poly.entity_id
_entity_poly.type
_entity_poly.pdbx_seq_one_letter_code
_entity_poly.pdbx_strand_id
1 'polypeptide(L)'
;MGERFSQLGSQWEDEKKLILPPNPAIGSKAYSSTGSSKSLCSHVPCEGAAGASFVTCPTCQGSGEIPQELEKQLVALIPYGDQRLKPRHTKFFVFLAVLICLMTSSSVVFFLFPRSIIVQPSGLNSSTVAFDEADIHLNITNILNISNSNYYPITVTQLTIEVLHLSLVVGQVSDSLLLHIGPLASEQIFYAVASRIWDENTYKICTWLKIKVHHVLLHIQGTLTCYYLSHSEQLVFQSYEYVDCRGNMSESRLLVPRPP
;
A
#
# COMPACT_ATOMS: atom_id res chain seq x y z
N MET A 1 -40.17 0.23 16.34
CA MET A 1 -39.74 0.10 14.93
C MET A 1 -38.34 -0.49 14.94
N GLY A 2 -38.09 -1.76 14.64
CA GLY A 2 -38.93 -2.89 14.29
C GLY A 2 -38.19 -4.19 14.60
N GLU A 3 -38.96 -5.20 15.02
CA GLU A 3 -38.57 -6.61 15.06
C GLU A 3 -38.60 -7.17 13.63
N ARG A 4 -37.57 -7.90 13.22
CA ARG A 4 -37.60 -8.97 12.19
C ARG A 4 -36.18 -9.42 11.90
N PHE A 5 -35.74 -10.54 12.48
CA PHE A 5 -34.75 -11.47 11.89
C PHE A 5 -34.71 -12.74 12.75
N SER A 6 -35.82 -13.49 12.77
CA SER A 6 -35.88 -14.80 13.43
C SER A 6 -36.91 -15.67 12.70
N GLN A 7 -36.68 -15.97 11.42
CA GLN A 7 -37.56 -16.91 10.68
C GLN A 7 -36.91 -17.63 9.49
N LEU A 8 -35.58 -17.53 9.31
CA LEU A 8 -34.88 -18.16 8.18
C LEU A 8 -34.10 -19.43 8.58
N GLY A 9 -34.55 -20.14 9.62
CA GLY A 9 -33.88 -21.33 10.15
C GLY A 9 -34.69 -22.63 10.05
N SER A 10 -36.01 -22.56 9.87
CA SER A 10 -36.91 -23.73 9.99
C SER A 10 -37.39 -24.32 8.66
N GLN A 11 -37.03 -23.73 7.51
CA GLN A 11 -37.57 -24.16 6.22
C GLN A 11 -36.76 -25.27 5.53
N TRP A 12 -35.54 -25.58 6.00
CA TRP A 12 -34.66 -26.56 5.33
C TRP A 12 -34.72 -27.98 5.90
N GLU A 13 -35.39 -28.22 7.04
CA GLU A 13 -35.45 -29.56 7.65
C GLU A 13 -36.67 -30.40 7.23
N ASP A 14 -37.75 -29.78 6.72
CA ASP A 14 -38.98 -30.51 6.35
C ASP A 14 -38.97 -31.13 4.94
N GLU A 15 -38.03 -30.75 4.06
CA GLU A 15 -38.00 -31.24 2.66
C GLU A 15 -37.24 -32.57 2.47
N LYS A 16 -36.84 -33.24 3.56
CA LYS A 16 -36.12 -34.53 3.52
C LYS A 16 -36.97 -35.76 3.84
N LYS A 17 -38.27 -35.59 4.07
CA LYS A 17 -39.13 -36.68 4.52
C LYS A 17 -40.40 -36.76 3.70
N LEU A 18 -40.29 -37.19 2.44
CA LEU A 18 -41.34 -37.91 1.72
C LEU A 18 -40.82 -38.35 0.34
N ILE A 19 -41.37 -39.46 -0.15
CA ILE A 19 -41.23 -40.06 -1.49
C ILE A 19 -40.13 -41.13 -1.61
N LEU A 20 -40.35 -42.25 -0.91
CA LEU A 20 -40.14 -43.58 -1.50
C LEU A 20 -41.49 -44.06 -2.07
N PRO A 21 -41.58 -44.51 -3.32
CA PRO A 21 -42.64 -45.43 -3.76
C PRO A 21 -42.11 -46.86 -3.96
N PRO A 22 -43.00 -47.86 -4.01
CA PRO A 22 -42.76 -49.23 -3.58
C PRO A 22 -42.32 -50.18 -4.70
N ASN A 23 -41.67 -51.29 -4.29
CA ASN A 23 -41.52 -52.50 -5.10
C ASN A 23 -42.87 -53.06 -5.55
N PRO A 24 -42.98 -53.60 -6.79
CA PRO A 24 -43.89 -54.68 -7.09
C PRO A 24 -43.12 -55.99 -7.36
N ALA A 25 -43.50 -57.03 -6.63
CA ALA A 25 -43.26 -58.43 -6.99
C ALA A 25 -44.43 -58.96 -7.84
N ILE A 26 -44.17 -60.03 -8.62
CA ILE A 26 -45.03 -60.85 -9.52
C ILE A 26 -44.46 -60.77 -10.95
N GLY A 27 -44.13 -61.82 -11.69
CA GLY A 27 -44.32 -63.26 -11.56
C GLY A 27 -44.34 -63.85 -12.98
N SER A 28 -43.44 -64.79 -13.25
CA SER A 28 -43.54 -65.88 -14.25
C SER A 28 -43.91 -65.56 -15.72
N LYS A 29 -42.97 -65.81 -16.65
CA LYS A 29 -43.15 -66.81 -17.74
C LYS A 29 -41.90 -66.96 -18.60
N ALA A 30 -41.44 -68.20 -18.70
CA ALA A 30 -40.49 -68.66 -19.70
C ALA A 30 -41.16 -68.69 -21.08
N TYR A 31 -40.47 -68.15 -22.07
CA TYR A 31 -40.68 -68.50 -23.48
C TYR A 31 -39.32 -68.75 -24.12
N SER A 32 -39.05 -70.02 -24.36
CA SER A 32 -38.02 -70.48 -25.28
C SER A 32 -38.48 -70.14 -26.71
N SER A 33 -37.60 -69.55 -27.51
CA SER A 33 -37.65 -69.73 -28.96
C SER A 33 -36.24 -69.58 -29.55
N THR A 34 -35.95 -70.59 -30.34
CA THR A 34 -34.75 -70.94 -31.08
C THR A 34 -34.38 -69.87 -32.10
N GLY A 35 -33.10 -69.51 -32.21
CA GLY A 35 -32.59 -68.59 -33.22
C GLY A 35 -31.07 -68.71 -33.37
N SER A 36 -30.66 -69.60 -34.25
CA SER A 36 -29.27 -69.90 -34.62
C SER A 36 -28.57 -68.70 -35.28
N SER A 37 -27.39 -68.32 -34.78
CA SER A 37 -26.22 -67.99 -35.62
C SER A 37 -24.96 -67.84 -34.76
N LYS A 38 -24.04 -68.80 -34.90
CA LYS A 38 -22.67 -68.75 -34.38
C LYS A 38 -21.93 -67.59 -35.05
N SER A 39 -21.27 -66.76 -34.26
CA SER A 39 -20.10 -65.97 -34.67
C SER A 39 -19.05 -66.16 -33.59
N LEU A 40 -18.07 -67.02 -33.88
CA LEU A 40 -16.87 -67.20 -33.09
C LEU A 40 -16.00 -65.95 -33.32
N CYS A 41 -15.78 -65.14 -32.29
CA CYS A 41 -14.66 -64.21 -32.28
C CYS A 41 -13.89 -64.40 -30.98
N SER A 42 -12.66 -64.84 -31.14
CA SER A 42 -11.66 -65.13 -30.13
C SER A 42 -11.27 -63.89 -29.34
N HIS A 43 -11.48 -63.88 -28.04
CA HIS A 43 -10.61 -63.15 -27.13
C HIS A 43 -10.30 -64.03 -25.91
N VAL A 44 -9.00 -64.13 -25.66
CA VAL A 44 -8.29 -65.03 -24.74
C VAL A 44 -8.82 -64.87 -23.31
N PRO A 45 -9.10 -65.96 -22.55
CA PRO A 45 -9.21 -65.87 -21.11
C PRO A 45 -7.80 -65.76 -20.53
N CYS A 46 -7.47 -64.63 -19.90
CA CYS A 46 -6.32 -64.56 -19.01
C CYS A 46 -6.65 -65.30 -17.71
N GLU A 47 -6.37 -66.59 -17.67
CA GLU A 47 -6.34 -67.37 -16.43
C GLU A 47 -5.05 -67.06 -15.64
N GLY A 48 -5.22 -66.67 -14.37
CA GLY A 48 -4.25 -67.02 -13.35
C GLY A 48 -3.63 -65.89 -12.53
N ALA A 49 -4.40 -65.33 -11.59
CA ALA A 49 -3.89 -65.05 -10.24
C ALA A 49 -5.03 -65.27 -9.25
N ALA A 50 -5.21 -66.53 -8.85
CA ALA A 50 -6.11 -66.91 -7.77
C ALA A 50 -5.67 -66.21 -6.48
N GLY A 51 -6.42 -65.19 -6.06
CA GLY A 51 -6.17 -64.48 -4.80
C GLY A 51 -6.62 -63.03 -4.76
N ALA A 52 -6.80 -62.37 -5.91
CA ALA A 52 -7.37 -61.03 -5.97
C ALA A 52 -8.80 -61.12 -6.51
N SER A 53 -9.79 -60.70 -5.73
CA SER A 53 -11.14 -60.47 -6.23
C SER A 53 -11.10 -59.34 -7.26
N PHE A 54 -10.96 -59.69 -8.54
CA PHE A 54 -11.07 -58.72 -9.61
C PHE A 54 -12.52 -58.22 -9.65
N VAL A 55 -12.72 -57.00 -9.15
CA VAL A 55 -14.02 -56.33 -9.26
C VAL A 55 -14.17 -55.88 -10.70
N THR A 56 -15.12 -56.50 -11.40
CA THR A 56 -15.45 -56.11 -12.76
C THR A 56 -15.93 -54.66 -12.77
N CYS A 57 -15.35 -53.83 -13.64
CA CYS A 57 -15.78 -52.43 -13.79
C CYS A 57 -17.25 -52.39 -14.20
N PRO A 58 -18.15 -51.73 -13.44
CA PRO A 58 -19.59 -51.73 -13.73
C PRO A 58 -19.93 -51.05 -15.06
N THR A 59 -19.05 -50.17 -15.55
CA THR A 59 -19.27 -49.37 -16.76
C THR A 59 -18.95 -50.15 -18.04
N CYS A 60 -17.85 -50.91 -18.06
CA CYS A 60 -17.43 -51.66 -19.25
C CYS A 60 -17.54 -53.18 -19.08
N GLN A 61 -17.99 -53.66 -17.91
CA GLN A 61 -18.11 -55.08 -17.55
C GLN A 61 -16.88 -55.95 -17.90
N GLY A 62 -15.70 -55.31 -17.99
CA GLY A 62 -14.45 -55.99 -18.38
C GLY A 62 -14.24 -56.17 -19.89
N SER A 63 -15.13 -55.69 -20.77
CA SER A 63 -14.93 -55.76 -22.23
C SER A 63 -13.99 -54.67 -22.78
N GLY A 64 -13.79 -53.58 -22.03
CA GLY A 64 -12.99 -52.44 -22.48
C GLY A 64 -13.65 -51.59 -23.58
N GLU A 65 -14.84 -51.98 -24.05
CA GLU A 65 -15.61 -51.27 -25.08
C GLU A 65 -16.89 -50.69 -24.48
N ILE A 66 -17.17 -49.42 -24.79
CA ILE A 66 -18.36 -48.71 -24.30
C ILE A 66 -19.29 -48.50 -25.50
N PRO A 67 -20.59 -48.86 -25.42
CA PRO A 67 -21.53 -48.64 -26.52
C PRO A 67 -21.64 -47.16 -26.90
N GLN A 68 -21.62 -46.83 -28.20
CA GLN A 68 -21.70 -45.45 -28.71
C GLN A 68 -22.95 -44.67 -28.24
N GLU A 69 -24.03 -45.37 -27.90
CA GLU A 69 -25.25 -44.80 -27.29
C GLU A 69 -24.98 -44.18 -25.91
N LEU A 70 -24.04 -44.76 -25.13
CA LEU A 70 -23.69 -44.31 -23.79
C LEU A 70 -22.59 -43.24 -23.81
N GLU A 71 -21.79 -43.15 -24.88
CA GLU A 71 -20.70 -42.17 -25.03
C GLU A 71 -21.17 -40.71 -24.83
N LYS A 72 -22.37 -40.38 -25.34
CA LYS A 72 -22.99 -39.07 -25.17
C LYS A 72 -23.46 -38.77 -23.73
N GLN A 73 -23.63 -39.81 -22.92
CA GLN A 73 -24.07 -39.74 -21.52
C GLN A 73 -22.91 -39.86 -20.52
N LEU A 74 -21.72 -40.29 -20.97
CA LEU A 74 -20.48 -40.33 -20.18
C LEU A 74 -19.80 -38.95 -20.02
N VAL A 75 -20.59 -37.87 -19.98
CA VAL A 75 -20.07 -36.59 -19.47
C VAL A 75 -19.72 -36.84 -18.01
N ALA A 76 -18.45 -36.64 -17.65
CA ALA A 76 -17.99 -36.72 -16.27
C ALA A 76 -18.65 -35.61 -15.43
N LEU A 77 -19.88 -35.85 -15.02
CA LEU A 77 -20.59 -35.06 -14.02
C LEU A 77 -19.97 -35.44 -12.68
N ILE A 78 -18.94 -34.70 -12.27
CA ILE A 78 -18.39 -34.82 -10.92
C ILE A 78 -19.51 -34.39 -9.97
N PRO A 79 -20.08 -35.31 -9.16
CA PRO A 79 -21.19 -34.95 -8.30
C PRO A 79 -20.72 -33.89 -7.29
N TYR A 80 -21.55 -32.88 -7.06
CA TYR A 80 -21.24 -31.75 -6.15
C TYR A 80 -20.90 -32.22 -4.70
N GLY A 81 -21.23 -33.46 -4.36
CA GLY A 81 -20.95 -34.13 -3.09
C GLY A 81 -19.87 -35.23 -3.15
N ASP A 82 -19.00 -35.25 -4.17
CA ASP A 82 -17.91 -36.23 -4.25
C ASP A 82 -16.99 -36.12 -3.02
N GLN A 83 -17.04 -37.13 -2.16
CA GLN A 83 -16.34 -37.16 -0.88
C GLN A 83 -14.81 -37.22 -1.04
N ARG A 84 -14.33 -37.59 -2.24
CA ARG A 84 -12.91 -37.57 -2.59
C ARG A 84 -12.33 -36.15 -2.63
N LEU A 85 -13.16 -35.14 -2.91
CA LEU A 85 -12.73 -33.72 -2.94
C LEU A 85 -12.63 -33.09 -1.55
N LYS A 86 -12.88 -33.84 -0.45
CA LYS A 86 -12.91 -33.35 0.95
C LYS A 86 -13.45 -31.90 1.04
N PRO A 87 -14.72 -31.66 0.63
CA PRO A 87 -15.26 -30.33 0.38
C PRO A 87 -15.15 -29.36 1.57
N ARG A 88 -15.17 -29.88 2.80
CA ARG A 88 -14.94 -29.08 4.02
C ARG A 88 -13.53 -28.51 4.11
N HIS A 89 -12.50 -29.30 3.79
CA HIS A 89 -11.11 -28.86 3.82
C HIS A 89 -10.83 -27.88 2.66
N THR A 90 -11.29 -28.20 1.46
CA THR A 90 -11.13 -27.33 0.28
C THR A 90 -11.81 -25.97 0.49
N LYS A 91 -13.01 -25.93 1.07
CA LYS A 91 -13.68 -24.67 1.44
C LYS A 91 -12.88 -23.85 2.45
N PHE A 92 -12.31 -24.48 3.48
CA PHE A 92 -11.46 -23.80 4.46
C PHE A 92 -10.17 -23.26 3.84
N PHE A 93 -9.50 -24.04 2.97
CA PHE A 93 -8.30 -23.59 2.28
C PHE A 93 -8.57 -22.41 1.34
N VAL A 94 -9.68 -22.45 0.58
CA VAL A 94 -10.07 -21.33 -0.29
C VAL A 94 -10.39 -20.10 0.54
N PHE A 95 -11.14 -20.23 1.64
CA PHE A 95 -11.42 -19.11 2.54
C PHE A 95 -10.15 -18.52 3.16
N LEU A 96 -9.24 -19.37 3.61
CA LEU A 96 -7.96 -18.96 4.18
C LEU A 96 -7.09 -18.27 3.13
N ALA A 97 -7.05 -18.77 1.90
CA ALA A 97 -6.32 -18.14 0.79
C ALA A 97 -6.87 -16.74 0.47
N VAL A 98 -8.20 -16.59 0.43
CA VAL A 98 -8.84 -15.28 0.24
C VAL A 98 -8.50 -14.34 1.39
N LEU A 99 -8.53 -14.81 2.64
CA LEU A 99 -8.20 -14.00 3.81
C LEU A 99 -6.73 -13.54 3.80
N ILE A 100 -5.79 -14.43 3.46
CA ILE A 100 -4.38 -14.08 3.31
C ILE A 100 -4.19 -13.05 2.18
N CYS A 101 -4.90 -13.20 1.06
CA CYS A 101 -4.86 -12.23 -0.04
C CYS A 101 -5.37 -10.85 0.39
N LEU A 102 -6.47 -10.79 1.14
CA LEU A 102 -7.00 -9.53 1.68
C LEU A 102 -6.03 -8.88 2.67
N MET A 103 -5.43 -9.67 3.56
CA MET A 103 -4.45 -9.15 4.53
C MET A 103 -3.18 -8.64 3.85
N THR A 104 -2.65 -9.38 2.87
CA THR A 104 -1.45 -8.98 2.13
C THR A 104 -1.70 -7.74 1.28
N SER A 105 -2.81 -7.68 0.53
CA SER A 105 -3.18 -6.49 -0.25
C SER A 105 -3.41 -5.26 0.64
N SER A 106 -4.14 -5.41 1.75
CA SER A 106 -4.32 -4.32 2.73
C SER A 106 -2.99 -3.85 3.33
N SER A 107 -2.07 -4.76 3.61
CA SER A 107 -0.75 -4.39 4.14
C SER A 107 0.06 -3.62 3.11
N VAL A 108 0.10 -4.09 1.85
CA VAL A 108 0.79 -3.39 0.76
C VAL A 108 0.24 -1.97 0.60
N VAL A 109 -1.10 -1.82 0.58
CA VAL A 109 -1.72 -0.50 0.51
C VAL A 109 -1.33 0.34 1.73
N PHE A 110 -1.41 -0.20 2.95
CA PHE A 110 -1.06 0.56 4.16
C PHE A 110 0.40 1.05 4.18
N PHE A 111 1.35 0.24 3.71
CA PHE A 111 2.78 0.60 3.70
C PHE A 111 3.15 1.55 2.56
N LEU A 112 2.50 1.41 1.40
CA LEU A 112 2.79 2.23 0.21
C LEU A 112 1.91 3.48 0.09
N PHE A 113 0.83 3.58 0.88
CA PHE A 113 -0.03 4.76 0.85
C PHE A 113 0.77 5.97 1.32
N PRO A 114 0.85 7.05 0.51
CA PRO A 114 1.69 8.18 0.80
C PRO A 114 1.21 8.88 2.07
N ARG A 115 2.12 9.01 3.02
CA ARG A 115 1.97 9.81 4.24
C ARG A 115 2.68 11.14 4.05
N SER A 116 2.23 12.14 4.79
CA SER A 116 2.78 13.49 4.76
C SER A 116 4.26 13.51 5.15
N ILE A 117 5.06 14.20 4.35
CA ILE A 117 6.43 14.59 4.71
C ILE A 117 6.32 15.94 5.40
N ILE A 118 6.83 16.03 6.62
CA ILE A 118 6.71 17.24 7.44
C ILE A 118 8.01 18.03 7.32
N VAL A 119 7.92 19.28 6.88
CA VAL A 119 9.05 20.21 6.79
C VAL A 119 8.84 21.31 7.82
N GLN A 120 9.72 21.41 8.81
CA GLN A 120 9.63 22.36 9.91
C GLN A 120 10.89 23.21 9.99
N PRO A 121 10.80 24.54 9.86
CA PRO A 121 11.91 25.43 10.15
C PRO A 121 12.19 25.43 11.65
N SER A 122 13.40 25.04 12.05
CA SER A 122 13.84 25.02 13.46
C SER A 122 14.43 26.36 13.93
N GLY A 123 14.51 27.35 13.01
CA GLY A 123 14.93 28.72 13.28
C GLY A 123 16.38 29.03 12.90
N LEU A 124 16.81 30.20 13.37
CA LEU A 124 18.12 30.80 13.09
C LEU A 124 19.25 30.11 13.88
N ASN A 125 20.26 29.62 13.16
CA ASN A 125 21.49 29.10 13.78
C ASN A 125 22.52 30.22 13.97
N SER A 126 22.80 30.96 12.91
CA SER A 126 23.76 32.08 12.95
C SER A 126 23.44 33.15 11.92
N SER A 127 23.87 34.37 12.20
CA SER A 127 23.76 35.50 11.28
C SER A 127 25.06 36.28 11.25
N THR A 128 25.49 36.67 10.05
CA THR A 128 26.65 37.54 9.83
C THR A 128 26.21 38.77 9.06
N VAL A 129 26.68 39.93 9.49
CA VAL A 129 26.26 41.23 8.94
C VAL A 129 27.50 41.95 8.43
N ALA A 130 27.44 42.41 7.19
CA ALA A 130 28.42 43.31 6.59
C ALA A 130 27.71 44.53 6.00
N PHE A 131 28.35 45.69 6.09
CA PHE A 131 27.84 46.95 5.56
C PHE A 131 28.70 47.41 4.40
N ASP A 132 28.08 47.87 3.32
CA ASP A 132 28.77 48.37 2.14
C ASP A 132 28.08 49.64 1.62
N GLU A 133 28.74 50.80 1.75
CA GLU A 133 28.30 52.17 1.36
C GLU A 133 26.86 52.59 1.74
N ALA A 134 25.82 51.87 1.32
CA ALA A 134 24.40 52.03 1.71
C ALA A 134 23.62 50.69 1.83
N ASP A 135 24.27 49.55 1.65
CA ASP A 135 23.70 48.22 1.65
C ASP A 135 24.02 47.44 2.92
N ILE A 136 23.05 46.61 3.31
CA ILE A 136 23.25 45.60 4.36
C ILE A 136 23.35 44.24 3.68
N HIS A 137 24.49 43.58 3.86
CA HIS A 137 24.72 42.20 3.49
C HIS A 137 24.49 41.32 4.72
N LEU A 138 23.44 40.52 4.70
CA LEU A 138 23.10 39.56 5.74
C LEU A 138 23.35 38.15 5.22
N ASN A 139 24.26 37.41 5.85
CA ASN A 139 24.41 35.98 5.63
C ASN A 139 23.79 35.22 6.79
N ILE A 140 22.71 34.50 6.51
CA ILE A 140 21.88 33.84 7.51
C ILE A 140 21.98 32.34 7.30
N THR A 141 22.33 31.62 8.37
CA THR A 141 22.33 30.15 8.38
C THR A 141 21.20 29.65 9.24
N ASN A 142 20.31 28.87 8.65
CA ASN A 142 19.10 28.35 9.29
C ASN A 142 19.06 26.83 9.29
N ILE A 143 18.22 26.30 10.18
CA ILE A 143 18.03 24.86 10.36
C ILE A 143 16.66 24.46 9.81
N LEU A 144 16.64 23.49 8.91
CA LEU A 144 15.42 22.85 8.42
C LEU A 144 15.36 21.41 8.94
N ASN A 145 14.29 21.09 9.66
CA ASN A 145 14.00 19.73 10.08
C ASN A 145 13.02 19.08 9.09
N ILE A 146 13.42 17.95 8.52
CA ILE A 146 12.63 17.20 7.55
C ILE A 146 12.31 15.84 8.18
N SER A 147 11.02 15.58 8.39
CA SER A 147 10.53 14.34 8.99
C SER A 147 9.75 13.52 7.97
N ASN A 148 10.24 12.31 7.71
CA ASN A 148 9.59 11.35 6.83
C ASN A 148 8.68 10.43 7.65
N SER A 149 7.36 10.61 7.53
CA SER A 149 6.38 9.71 8.18
C SER A 149 6.03 8.47 7.34
N ASN A 150 6.66 8.29 6.17
CA ASN A 150 6.44 7.12 5.32
C ASN A 150 7.21 5.89 5.81
N TYR A 151 6.72 4.71 5.43
CA TYR A 151 7.39 3.42 5.67
C TYR A 151 8.42 3.05 4.60
N TYR A 152 8.60 3.92 3.60
CA TYR A 152 9.63 3.81 2.57
C TYR A 152 10.57 5.02 2.64
N PRO A 153 11.83 4.88 2.20
CA PRO A 153 12.78 5.98 2.21
C PRO A 153 12.44 7.01 1.14
N ILE A 154 12.81 8.26 1.40
CA ILE A 154 12.66 9.38 0.47
C ILE A 154 14.02 9.99 0.16
N THR A 155 14.16 10.58 -1.01
CA THR A 155 15.38 11.30 -1.39
C THR A 155 15.04 12.76 -1.67
N VAL A 156 15.65 13.67 -0.93
CA VAL A 156 15.56 15.12 -1.21
C VAL A 156 16.50 15.44 -2.35
N THR A 157 16.00 16.06 -3.41
CA THR A 157 16.75 16.34 -4.65
C THR A 157 17.09 17.82 -4.83
N GLN A 158 16.22 18.72 -4.35
CA GLN A 158 16.41 20.16 -4.53
C GLN A 158 15.80 20.94 -3.36
N LEU A 159 16.51 21.97 -2.93
CA LEU A 159 16.05 22.97 -1.99
C LEU A 159 16.19 24.36 -2.63
N THR A 160 15.09 25.06 -2.77
CA THR A 160 15.07 26.44 -3.26
C THR A 160 14.49 27.33 -2.17
N ILE A 161 15.21 28.40 -1.82
CA ILE A 161 14.82 29.31 -0.74
C ILE A 161 14.89 30.73 -1.26
N GLU A 162 13.89 31.52 -0.87
CA GLU A 162 13.75 32.94 -1.12
C GLU A 162 13.58 33.64 0.23
N VAL A 163 14.39 34.66 0.45
CA VAL A 163 14.33 35.52 1.62
C VAL A 163 13.78 36.86 1.20
N LEU A 164 12.72 37.29 1.87
CA LEU A 164 12.00 38.52 1.58
C LEU A 164 12.10 39.49 2.77
N HIS A 165 12.30 40.76 2.45
CA HIS A 165 12.22 41.87 3.38
C HIS A 165 11.14 42.83 2.89
N LEU A 166 10.13 43.14 3.71
CA LEU A 166 8.99 43.98 3.32
C LEU A 166 8.31 43.52 2.00
N SER A 167 8.25 42.20 1.77
CA SER A 167 7.74 41.55 0.53
C SER A 167 8.62 41.71 -0.72
N LEU A 168 9.84 42.27 -0.59
CA LEU A 168 10.84 42.31 -1.66
C LEU A 168 11.83 41.17 -1.48
N VAL A 169 12.14 40.44 -2.56
CA VAL A 169 13.15 39.38 -2.53
C VAL A 169 14.53 40.01 -2.37
N VAL A 170 15.20 39.71 -1.27
CA VAL A 170 16.53 40.22 -0.92
C VAL A 170 17.62 39.15 -1.00
N GLY A 171 17.25 37.87 -1.02
CA GLY A 171 18.17 36.76 -1.18
C GLY A 171 17.48 35.56 -1.78
N GLN A 172 18.20 34.79 -2.59
CA GLN A 172 17.72 33.54 -3.16
C GLN A 172 18.88 32.54 -3.23
N VAL A 173 18.59 31.28 -2.90
CA VAL A 173 19.52 30.17 -3.07
C VAL A 173 18.77 28.97 -3.64
N SER A 174 19.44 28.19 -4.48
CA SER A 174 18.90 26.93 -5.00
C SER A 174 20.01 25.90 -5.01
N ASP A 175 19.90 24.93 -4.12
CA ASP A 175 20.87 23.87 -3.93
C ASP A 175 20.29 22.53 -4.37
N SER A 176 21.00 21.84 -5.26
CA SER A 176 20.72 20.44 -5.56
C SER A 176 21.33 19.56 -4.46
N LEU A 177 20.48 18.90 -3.69
CA LEU A 177 20.88 18.03 -2.58
C LEU A 177 20.67 16.56 -3.00
N LEU A 178 21.45 15.65 -2.43
CA LEU A 178 21.21 14.22 -2.52
C LEU A 178 21.14 13.65 -1.10
N LEU A 179 20.10 14.03 -0.37
CA LEU A 179 19.91 13.58 1.01
C LEU A 179 18.92 12.42 1.05
N HIS A 180 19.36 11.30 1.61
CA HIS A 180 18.52 10.13 1.79
C HIS A 180 17.95 10.08 3.22
N ILE A 181 16.63 10.12 3.34
CA ILE A 181 15.94 10.05 4.63
C ILE A 181 15.26 8.68 4.73
N GLY A 182 15.62 7.94 5.77
CA GLY A 182 15.08 6.61 6.03
C GLY A 182 13.57 6.59 6.29
N PRO A 183 12.96 5.40 6.33
CA PRO A 183 11.56 5.25 6.72
C PRO A 183 11.37 5.65 8.19
N LEU A 184 10.31 6.41 8.48
CA LEU A 184 10.00 6.94 9.82
C LEU A 184 11.14 7.72 10.49
N ALA A 185 12.07 8.27 9.70
CA ALA A 185 13.24 8.98 10.18
C ALA A 185 13.09 10.49 9.98
N SER A 186 13.84 11.26 10.78
CA SER A 186 13.94 12.72 10.67
C SER A 186 15.40 13.13 10.53
N GLU A 187 15.66 14.07 9.63
CA GLU A 187 16.99 14.61 9.37
C GLU A 187 16.96 16.14 9.45
N GLN A 188 18.07 16.73 9.90
CA GLN A 188 18.23 18.18 9.97
C GLN A 188 19.27 18.63 8.95
N ILE A 189 18.94 19.67 8.18
CA ILE A 189 19.86 20.29 7.23
C ILE A 189 20.08 21.75 7.56
N PHE A 190 21.27 22.23 7.24
CA PHE A 190 21.65 23.63 7.36
C PHE A 190 21.66 24.25 5.97
N TYR A 191 21.04 25.41 5.84
CA TYR A 191 21.07 26.19 4.61
C TYR A 191 21.50 27.62 4.94
N ALA A 192 22.34 28.18 4.08
CA ALA A 192 22.84 29.54 4.22
C ALA A 192 22.33 30.40 3.06
N VAL A 193 21.77 31.57 3.36
CA VAL A 193 21.29 32.52 2.36
C VAL A 193 21.99 33.86 2.55
N ALA A 194 22.72 34.28 1.52
CA ALA A 194 23.23 35.63 1.43
C ALA A 194 22.12 36.55 0.91
N SER A 195 21.76 37.54 1.70
CA SER A 195 20.72 38.52 1.42
C SER A 195 21.32 39.92 1.34
N ARG A 196 20.93 40.70 0.34
CA ARG A 196 21.33 42.10 0.17
C ARG A 196 20.10 42.98 0.29
N ILE A 197 20.09 43.84 1.31
CA ILE A 197 18.98 44.76 1.58
C ILE A 197 19.41 46.16 1.16
N TRP A 198 18.79 46.66 0.09
CA TRP A 198 18.86 48.04 -0.37
C TRP A 198 17.66 48.81 0.19
N ASP A 199 17.77 49.28 1.43
CA ASP A 199 16.76 50.15 2.03
C ASP A 199 17.41 51.14 3.01
N GLU A 200 17.24 52.43 2.74
CA GLU A 200 17.86 53.50 3.52
C GLU A 200 17.35 53.53 4.97
N ASN A 201 16.07 53.19 5.19
CA ASN A 201 15.50 53.17 6.54
C ASN A 201 16.08 52.00 7.35
N THR A 202 16.12 50.80 6.77
CA THR A 202 16.73 49.62 7.39
C THR A 202 18.24 49.83 7.63
N TYR A 203 18.96 50.40 6.67
CA TYR A 203 20.37 50.77 6.82
C TYR A 203 20.59 51.71 8.01
N LYS A 204 19.78 52.76 8.13
CA LYS A 204 19.82 53.68 9.28
C LYS A 204 19.55 52.91 10.57
N ILE A 205 18.49 52.09 10.65
CA ILE A 205 18.17 51.30 11.85
C ILE A 205 19.35 50.43 12.27
N CYS A 206 20.01 49.74 11.34
CA CYS A 206 21.10 48.82 11.64
C CYS A 206 22.42 49.52 12.01
N THR A 207 22.66 50.74 11.52
CA THR A 207 23.87 51.52 11.81
C THR A 207 23.69 52.49 12.99
N TRP A 208 22.47 52.71 13.48
CA TRP A 208 22.19 53.75 14.47
C TRP A 208 22.66 53.41 15.89
N LEU A 209 23.87 53.86 16.26
CA LEU A 209 24.48 53.61 17.57
C LEU A 209 23.65 54.02 18.81
N LYS A 210 22.65 54.90 18.65
CA LYS A 210 21.78 55.35 19.76
C LYS A 210 20.71 54.31 20.15
N ILE A 211 20.37 53.39 19.25
CA ILE A 211 19.36 52.36 19.49
C ILE A 211 20.09 51.09 19.94
N LYS A 212 19.61 50.45 21.00
CA LYS A 212 20.23 49.21 21.53
C LYS A 212 19.76 47.94 20.80
N VAL A 213 18.76 48.05 19.93
CA VAL A 213 18.01 46.95 19.33
C VAL A 213 18.02 47.15 17.81
N HIS A 214 18.71 46.26 17.09
CA HIS A 214 18.87 46.33 15.64
C HIS A 214 18.28 45.05 15.02
N HIS A 215 16.96 44.91 14.96
CA HIS A 215 16.35 43.71 14.39
C HIS A 215 15.69 44.02 13.05
N VAL A 216 15.89 43.13 12.09
CA VAL A 216 15.21 43.12 10.81
C VAL A 216 14.33 41.88 10.75
N LEU A 217 13.08 42.05 10.32
CA LEU A 217 12.17 40.93 10.10
C LEU A 217 12.34 40.41 8.67
N LEU A 218 12.66 39.14 8.54
CA LEU A 218 12.76 38.46 7.27
C LEU A 218 11.67 37.41 7.15
N HIS A 219 11.04 37.37 5.99
CA HIS A 219 10.10 36.34 5.60
C HIS A 219 10.85 35.35 4.71
N ILE A 220 10.99 34.12 5.17
CA ILE A 220 11.71 33.06 4.48
C ILE A 220 10.67 32.13 3.87
N GLN A 221 10.69 32.02 2.56
CA GLN A 221 9.86 31.08 1.81
C GLN A 221 10.76 30.06 1.14
N GLY A 222 10.51 28.79 1.39
CA GLY A 222 11.30 27.72 0.84
C GLY A 222 10.45 26.65 0.20
N THR A 223 11.06 25.96 -0.75
CA THR A 223 10.46 24.88 -1.48
C THR A 223 11.43 23.71 -1.55
N LEU A 224 11.00 22.57 -1.05
CA LEU A 224 11.75 21.33 -0.99
C LEU A 224 11.18 20.35 -2.01
N THR A 225 12.03 19.78 -2.85
CA THR A 225 11.63 18.73 -3.80
C THR A 225 12.12 17.38 -3.31
N CYS A 226 11.18 16.46 -3.14
CA CYS A 226 11.42 15.09 -2.67
C CYS A 226 11.06 14.10 -3.78
N TYR A 227 11.84 13.03 -3.90
CA TYR A 227 11.62 11.94 -4.84
C TYR A 227 11.45 10.61 -4.10
N TYR A 228 10.38 9.88 -4.42
CA TYR A 228 10.06 8.58 -3.85
C TYR A 228 9.12 7.80 -4.78
N LEU A 229 9.22 6.47 -4.82
CA LEU A 229 8.34 5.59 -5.62
C LEU A 229 8.15 6.04 -7.09
N SER A 230 9.18 6.61 -7.72
CA SER A 230 9.14 7.19 -9.08
C SER A 230 8.25 8.43 -9.24
N HIS A 231 7.92 9.09 -8.13
CA HIS A 231 7.17 10.33 -8.08
C HIS A 231 8.03 11.43 -7.43
N SER A 232 7.90 12.65 -7.94
CA SER A 232 8.49 13.85 -7.36
C SER A 232 7.39 14.72 -6.75
N GLU A 233 7.54 15.07 -5.48
CA GLU A 233 6.63 15.94 -4.75
C GLU A 233 7.36 17.22 -4.31
N GLN A 234 6.65 18.34 -4.38
CA GLN A 234 7.17 19.65 -3.99
C GLN A 234 6.45 20.12 -2.72
N LEU A 235 7.23 20.39 -1.68
CA LEU A 235 6.76 20.79 -0.35
C LEU A 235 7.17 22.24 -0.10
N VAL A 236 6.22 23.09 0.24
CA VAL A 236 6.47 24.51 0.51
C VAL A 236 6.46 24.75 2.03
N PHE A 237 7.38 25.58 2.51
CA PHE A 237 7.44 26.01 3.90
C PHE A 237 7.68 27.52 3.98
N GLN A 238 7.22 28.13 5.07
CA GLN A 238 7.40 29.55 5.34
C GLN A 238 7.80 29.77 6.81
N SER A 239 8.67 30.73 7.06
CA SER A 239 9.13 31.13 8.39
C SER A 239 9.29 32.65 8.47
N TYR A 240 9.13 33.20 9.68
CA TYR A 240 9.37 34.62 9.97
C TYR A 240 10.44 34.72 11.05
N GLU A 241 11.54 35.38 10.74
CA GLU A 241 12.70 35.43 11.61
C GLU A 241 13.15 36.86 11.85
N TYR A 242 13.44 37.17 13.11
CA TYR A 242 14.06 38.43 13.50
C TYR A 242 15.57 38.22 13.55
N VAL A 243 16.30 38.92 12.69
CA VAL A 243 17.76 38.85 12.60
C VAL A 243 18.37 40.11 13.19
N ASP A 244 19.34 39.95 14.08
CA ASP A 244 20.10 41.08 14.62
C ASP A 244 21.10 41.55 13.56
N CYS A 245 20.96 42.80 13.11
CA CYS A 245 21.82 43.44 12.13
C CYS A 245 22.96 44.26 12.75
N ARG A 246 23.25 44.09 14.05
CA ARG A 246 24.37 44.79 14.70
C ARG A 246 25.71 44.30 14.16
N GLY A 247 26.57 45.23 13.73
CA GLY A 247 27.92 44.94 13.25
C GLY A 247 28.87 44.48 14.35
N ASN A 248 28.87 43.17 14.64
CA ASN A 248 29.97 42.31 15.14
C ASN A 248 29.33 41.05 15.74
N MET A 249 29.52 39.91 15.05
CA MET A 249 29.05 38.55 15.37
C MET A 249 27.91 38.44 16.39
N SER A 250 26.69 38.41 15.89
CA SER A 250 25.51 37.91 16.59
C SER A 250 25.51 36.38 16.56
N GLU A 251 26.11 35.74 17.57
CA GLU A 251 25.64 34.43 18.01
C GLU A 251 24.23 34.64 18.59
N SER A 252 23.20 34.28 17.82
CA SER A 252 21.81 34.41 18.26
C SER A 252 21.50 33.35 19.32
N ARG A 253 21.08 33.81 20.50
CA ARG A 253 20.48 32.97 21.54
C ARG A 253 19.27 32.24 20.98
N LEU A 254 19.32 30.91 21.01
CA LEU A 254 18.22 29.99 20.74
C LEU A 254 16.89 30.55 21.27
N LEU A 255 15.93 30.75 20.36
CA LEU A 255 14.53 30.94 20.70
C LEU A 255 14.05 29.69 21.44
N VAL A 256 13.97 29.80 22.76
CA VAL A 256 13.35 28.79 23.63
C VAL A 256 11.92 28.56 23.13
N PRO A 257 11.51 27.32 22.82
CA PRO A 257 10.14 27.02 22.46
C PRO A 257 9.21 27.45 23.61
N ARG A 258 8.14 28.18 23.28
CA ARG A 258 7.08 28.45 24.26
C ARG A 258 6.53 27.09 24.75
N PRO A 259 6.52 26.82 26.07
CA PRO A 259 5.82 25.66 26.60
C PRO A 259 4.29 25.80 26.43
N PRO A 260 3.55 24.68 26.40
CA PRO A 260 2.13 24.62 26.09
C PRO A 260 1.23 25.40 27.05
#